data_AF-A0A7X7JAM8-F1
#
_entry.id   AF-A0A7X7JAM8-F1
#
_cell.length_a   1.000
_cell.length_b   1.000
_cell.length_c   1.000
_cell.angle_alpha   90.00
_cell.angle_beta   90.00
_cell.angle_gamma   90.00
#
_symmetry.space_group_name_H-M   'P 1'
#
loop_
_entity.id
_entity.type
_entity.pdbx_description
1 polymer ?
#
loop_
_entity_poly.entity_id
_entity_poly.type
_entity_poly.pdbx_seq_one_letter_code
_entity_poly.pdbx_strand_id
1 'polypeptide(L)'
;MEASTRAVLTAALAALMGVASFVVGFDALEHLGELPVVAGAILLALAVAAGWPLLLGLPNVLGSAVVIALGGAGAVVAVTATRGQPFLRELPIVIALAILLAFVNELARQDGRARLVDSVSGTVAGVLVAAASAGWVAAERSPSGTALVVSGAVALAFASAVSVVPLHSWHAPAVTIGAAVLAGGGAGAAMQEFGLVVGGTLGLAMGVLVAALHALFDRLPALRRRAAALTVVVLPVALSGLLVYVVGRVLVR
;
A
#
# COMPACT_ATOMS: atom_id res chain seq x y z
N MET A 1 -8.25 -15.74 -10.66
CA MET A 1 -7.70 -15.96 -9.31
C MET A 1 -8.86 -15.83 -8.34
N GLU A 2 -9.09 -16.85 -7.52
CA GLU A 2 -10.20 -16.87 -6.56
C GLU A 2 -10.05 -15.76 -5.51
N ALA A 3 -11.18 -15.30 -4.95
CA ALA A 3 -11.17 -14.24 -3.94
C ALA A 3 -10.37 -14.66 -2.69
N SER A 4 -10.52 -15.92 -2.26
CA SER A 4 -9.74 -16.51 -1.17
C SER A 4 -8.24 -16.42 -1.42
N THR A 5 -7.76 -16.82 -2.61
CA THR A 5 -6.34 -16.72 -2.96
C THR A 5 -5.83 -15.28 -2.88
N ARG A 6 -6.61 -14.31 -3.36
CA ARG A 6 -6.22 -12.89 -3.28
C ARG A 6 -6.09 -12.43 -1.83
N ALA A 7 -7.09 -12.73 -1.00
CA ALA A 7 -7.09 -12.39 0.41
C ALA A 7 -5.91 -13.00 1.16
N VAL A 8 -5.61 -14.28 0.93
CA VAL A 8 -4.45 -14.95 1.53
C VAL A 8 -3.15 -14.29 1.09
N LEU A 9 -2.99 -13.98 -0.20
CA LEU A 9 -1.78 -13.32 -0.70
C LEU A 9 -1.62 -11.89 -0.14
N THR A 10 -2.70 -11.12 -0.05
CA THR A 10 -2.67 -9.78 0.58
C THR A 10 -2.32 -9.89 2.05
N ALA A 11 -2.89 -10.86 2.78
CA ALA A 11 -2.57 -11.10 4.17
C ALA A 11 -1.10 -11.54 4.36
N ALA A 12 -0.59 -12.38 3.46
CA ALA A 12 0.81 -12.80 3.46
C ALA A 12 1.75 -11.62 3.19
N LEU A 13 1.45 -10.76 2.21
CA LEU A 13 2.23 -9.55 1.94
C LEU A 13 2.19 -8.56 3.10
N ALA A 14 1.04 -8.38 3.74
CA ALA A 14 0.91 -7.57 4.95
C ALA A 14 1.79 -8.13 6.08
N ALA A 15 1.71 -9.44 6.32
CA ALA A 15 2.55 -10.11 7.31
C ALA A 15 4.04 -9.98 6.99
N LEU A 16 4.44 -10.09 5.72
CA LEU A 16 5.83 -9.88 5.28
C LEU A 16 6.32 -8.45 5.58
N MET A 17 5.47 -7.43 5.43
CA MET A 17 5.82 -6.07 5.85
C MET A 17 5.99 -5.96 7.37
N GLY A 18 5.13 -6.62 8.14
CA GLY A 18 5.28 -6.72 9.61
C GLY A 18 6.59 -7.41 10.01
N VAL A 19 6.94 -8.53 9.35
CA VAL A 19 8.20 -9.24 9.58
C VAL A 19 9.41 -8.39 9.16
N ALA A 20 9.34 -7.71 8.01
CA ALA A 20 10.41 -6.83 7.54
C ALA A 20 10.73 -5.72 8.55
N SER A 21 9.70 -5.19 9.22
CA SER A 21 9.83 -4.22 10.32
C SER A 21 10.34 -4.86 11.61
N PHE A 22 9.80 -6.02 11.99
CA PHE A 22 10.21 -6.70 13.23
C PHE A 22 11.69 -7.10 13.23
N VAL A 23 12.24 -7.43 12.06
CA VAL A 23 13.67 -7.78 11.89
C VAL A 23 14.60 -6.59 12.19
N VAL A 24 14.12 -5.35 12.11
CA VAL A 24 14.91 -4.14 12.44
C VAL A 24 15.40 -4.16 13.90
N GLY A 25 14.64 -4.78 14.81
CA GLY A 25 14.99 -4.92 16.23
C GLY A 25 15.75 -6.19 16.60
N PHE A 26 16.22 -6.98 15.62
CA PHE A 26 16.91 -8.24 15.88
C PHE A 26 18.43 -8.06 15.78
N ASP A 27 19.17 -8.24 16.89
CA ASP A 27 20.62 -7.98 16.99
C ASP A 27 21.45 -8.60 15.85
N ALA A 28 21.09 -9.81 15.42
CA ALA A 28 21.81 -10.53 14.36
C ALA A 28 21.70 -9.86 12.97
N LEU A 29 20.71 -8.97 12.78
CA LEU A 29 20.38 -8.32 11.51
C LEU A 29 20.43 -6.79 11.62
N GLU A 30 21.00 -6.25 12.69
CA GLU A 30 21.09 -4.80 12.95
C GLU A 30 21.77 -4.05 11.79
N HIS A 31 22.73 -4.69 11.11
CA HIS A 31 23.41 -4.14 9.94
C HIS A 31 22.48 -3.85 8.75
N LEU A 32 21.27 -4.44 8.72
CA LEU A 32 20.28 -4.16 7.69
C LEU A 32 19.47 -2.90 7.98
N GLY A 33 19.34 -2.49 9.25
CA GLY A 33 18.49 -1.36 9.63
C GLY A 33 17.10 -1.41 8.96
N GLU A 34 16.67 -0.28 8.38
CA GLU A 34 15.37 -0.16 7.68
C GLU A 34 15.34 -0.77 6.25
N LEU A 35 16.45 -1.35 5.77
CA LEU A 35 16.55 -1.88 4.39
C LEU A 35 15.45 -2.89 4.03
N PRO A 36 15.01 -3.81 4.90
CA PRO A 36 13.94 -4.75 4.56
C PRO A 36 12.60 -4.04 4.26
N VAL A 37 12.26 -3.01 5.04
CA VAL A 37 11.05 -2.21 4.85
C VAL A 37 11.15 -1.39 3.57
N VAL A 38 12.31 -0.79 3.29
CA VAL A 38 12.58 -0.05 2.05
C VAL A 38 12.46 -0.96 0.83
N ALA A 39 13.10 -2.14 0.87
CA ALA A 39 13.03 -3.12 -0.20
C ALA A 39 11.59 -3.59 -0.43
N GLY A 40 10.86 -3.89 0.65
CA GLY A 40 9.44 -4.24 0.59
C GLY A 40 8.60 -3.13 -0.07
N ALA A 41 8.77 -1.87 0.35
CA ALA A 41 8.06 -0.73 -0.23
C ALA A 41 8.37 -0.50 -1.72
N ILE A 42 9.63 -0.68 -2.15
CA ILE A 42 10.02 -0.64 -3.57
C ILE A 42 9.35 -1.77 -4.34
N LEU A 43 9.39 -3.01 -3.83
CA LEU A 43 8.77 -4.16 -4.47
C LEU A 43 7.26 -3.99 -4.62
N LEU A 44 6.58 -3.44 -3.61
CA LEU A 44 5.16 -3.09 -3.68
C LEU A 44 4.91 -2.04 -4.79
N ALA A 45 5.70 -0.97 -4.85
CA ALA A 45 5.57 0.07 -5.88
C ALA A 45 5.78 -0.49 -7.30
N LEU A 46 6.79 -1.34 -7.50
CA LEU A 46 7.06 -1.98 -8.79
C LEU A 46 5.97 -2.99 -9.17
N ALA A 47 5.42 -3.72 -8.21
CA ALA A 47 4.31 -4.63 -8.45
C ALA A 47 3.01 -3.89 -8.83
N VAL A 48 2.75 -2.73 -8.22
CA VAL A 48 1.69 -1.81 -8.67
C VAL A 48 1.97 -1.37 -10.11
N ALA A 49 3.17 -0.86 -10.38
CA ALA A 49 3.56 -0.36 -11.69
C ALA A 49 3.40 -1.41 -12.82
N ALA A 50 3.77 -2.66 -12.55
CA ALA A 50 3.71 -3.74 -13.54
C ALA A 50 2.28 -4.14 -13.91
N GLY A 51 1.35 -4.19 -12.95
CA GLY A 51 -0.01 -4.68 -13.20
C GLY A 51 -1.07 -3.59 -13.35
N TRP A 52 -0.83 -2.36 -12.87
CA TRP A 52 -1.82 -1.28 -12.89
C TRP A 52 -2.26 -0.87 -14.30
N PRO A 53 -1.35 -0.65 -15.28
CA PRO A 53 -1.77 -0.33 -16.65
C PRO A 53 -2.56 -1.47 -17.32
N LEU A 54 -2.25 -2.72 -16.96
CA LEU A 54 -2.95 -3.91 -17.45
C LEU A 54 -4.33 -4.07 -16.81
N LEU A 55 -4.48 -3.69 -15.54
CA LEU A 55 -5.73 -3.68 -14.80
C LEU A 55 -6.71 -2.66 -15.40
N LEU A 56 -6.23 -1.46 -15.72
CA LEU A 56 -7.06 -0.39 -16.30
C LEU A 56 -7.20 -0.47 -17.84
N GLY A 57 -6.47 -1.37 -18.50
CA GLY A 57 -6.49 -1.47 -19.97
C GLY A 57 -5.95 -0.21 -20.65
N LEU A 58 -4.92 0.41 -20.08
CA LEU A 58 -4.35 1.66 -20.60
C LEU A 58 -3.78 1.46 -22.02
N PRO A 59 -3.88 2.48 -22.90
CA PRO A 59 -3.40 2.36 -24.28
C PRO A 59 -1.90 2.06 -24.36
N ASN A 60 -1.09 2.75 -23.55
CA ASN A 60 0.36 2.60 -23.51
C ASN A 60 0.80 1.91 -22.20
N VAL A 61 0.73 0.58 -22.18
CA VAL A 61 1.01 -0.24 -20.99
C VAL A 61 2.45 -0.03 -20.49
N LEU A 62 3.45 -0.14 -21.37
CA LEU A 62 4.85 -0.05 -20.98
C LEU A 62 5.21 1.36 -20.51
N GLY A 63 4.82 2.39 -21.26
CA GLY A 63 5.08 3.78 -20.89
C GLY A 63 4.46 4.15 -19.55
N SER A 64 3.20 3.78 -19.34
CA SER A 64 2.51 3.99 -18.06
C SER A 64 3.19 3.23 -16.91
N ALA A 65 3.59 1.97 -17.14
CA ALA A 65 4.30 1.18 -16.13
C ALA A 65 5.63 1.83 -15.73
N VAL A 66 6.40 2.33 -16.69
CA VAL A 66 7.68 3.03 -16.41
C VAL A 66 7.44 4.29 -15.58
N VAL A 67 6.45 5.11 -15.95
CA VAL A 67 6.11 6.33 -15.19
C VAL A 67 5.71 5.99 -13.75
N ILE A 68 4.86 4.98 -13.56
CA ILE A 68 4.40 4.54 -12.24
C ILE A 68 5.56 3.97 -11.42
N ALA A 69 6.44 3.18 -12.04
CA ALA A 69 7.62 2.61 -11.38
C ALA A 69 8.57 3.70 -10.90
N LEU A 70 8.87 4.68 -11.75
CA LEU A 70 9.74 5.80 -11.41
C LEU A 70 9.12 6.69 -10.33
N GLY A 71 7.83 7.00 -10.42
CA GLY A 71 7.13 7.77 -9.40
C GLY A 71 7.05 7.06 -8.05
N GLY A 72 6.67 5.77 -8.05
CA GLY A 72 6.55 4.96 -6.83
C GLY A 72 7.89 4.64 -6.17
N ALA A 73 8.84 4.06 -6.92
CA ALA A 73 10.16 3.76 -6.38
C ALA A 73 10.93 5.05 -6.04
N GLY A 74 10.80 6.10 -6.85
CA GLY A 74 11.34 7.42 -6.55
C GLY A 74 10.77 8.02 -5.26
N ALA A 75 9.49 7.80 -4.96
CA ALA A 75 8.86 8.25 -3.72
C ALA A 75 9.46 7.51 -2.51
N VAL A 76 9.65 6.20 -2.60
CA VAL A 76 10.31 5.43 -1.54
C VAL A 76 11.75 5.92 -1.32
N VAL A 77 12.54 6.06 -2.40
CA VAL A 77 13.92 6.57 -2.33
C VAL A 77 13.98 7.97 -1.74
N ALA A 78 13.07 8.86 -2.12
CA ALA A 78 13.01 10.23 -1.59
C ALA A 78 12.73 10.24 -0.08
N VAL A 79 11.80 9.41 0.40
CA VAL A 79 11.50 9.28 1.84
C VAL A 79 12.70 8.70 2.60
N THR A 80 13.38 7.69 2.05
CA THR A 80 14.61 7.12 2.63
C THR A 80 15.73 8.16 2.70
N ALA A 81 15.92 8.94 1.64
CA ALA A 81 16.97 9.97 1.57
C ALA A 81 16.66 11.19 2.46
N THR A 82 15.39 11.43 2.80
CA THR A 82 14.97 12.57 3.62
C THR A 82 15.51 12.44 5.03
N ARG A 83 16.18 13.50 5.51
CA ARG A 83 16.64 13.62 6.89
C ARG A 83 15.79 14.64 7.66
N GLY A 84 15.33 14.23 8.83
CA GLY A 84 14.47 15.03 9.71
C GLY A 84 12.99 14.97 9.34
N GLN A 85 12.13 15.10 10.34
CA GLN A 85 10.68 15.15 10.15
C GLN A 85 10.26 16.48 9.50
N PRO A 86 9.17 16.52 8.70
CA PRO A 86 8.29 15.40 8.32
C PRO A 86 8.85 14.58 7.14
N PHE A 87 8.78 13.24 7.24
CA PHE A 87 9.44 12.32 6.29
C PHE A 87 8.85 12.36 4.88
N LEU A 88 7.58 12.75 4.72
CA LEU A 88 6.91 12.84 3.41
C LEU A 88 7.07 14.22 2.73
N ARG A 89 7.93 15.12 3.22
CA ARG A 89 8.02 16.49 2.68
C ARG A 89 8.45 16.56 1.21
N GLU A 90 9.23 15.59 0.73
CA GLU A 90 9.72 15.54 -0.65
C GLU A 90 8.74 14.83 -1.61
N LEU A 91 7.72 14.14 -1.06
CA LEU A 91 6.74 13.37 -1.84
C LEU A 91 6.00 14.22 -2.88
N PRO A 92 5.53 15.45 -2.56
CA PRO A 92 4.88 16.32 -3.55
C PRO A 92 5.76 16.63 -4.76
N ILE A 93 7.08 16.81 -4.56
CA ILE A 93 8.03 17.07 -5.65
C ILE A 93 8.15 15.84 -6.55
N VAL A 94 8.29 14.65 -5.96
CA VAL A 94 8.35 13.40 -6.73
C VAL A 94 7.07 13.18 -7.54
N ILE A 95 5.90 13.42 -6.93
CA ILE A 95 4.61 13.29 -7.61
C ILE A 95 4.49 14.30 -8.75
N ALA A 96 4.90 15.56 -8.54
CA ALA A 96 4.88 16.57 -9.59
C ALA A 96 5.78 16.18 -10.78
N LEU A 97 6.99 15.68 -10.51
CA LEU A 97 7.89 15.17 -11.55
C LEU A 97 7.32 13.95 -12.28
N ALA A 98 6.67 13.03 -11.57
CA ALA A 98 6.02 11.87 -12.18
C ALA A 98 4.81 12.27 -13.04
N ILE A 99 4.05 13.29 -12.64
CA ILE A 99 2.96 13.86 -13.45
C ILE A 99 3.52 14.49 -14.73
N LEU A 100 4.59 15.28 -14.64
CA LEU A 100 5.28 15.82 -15.82
C LEU A 100 5.77 14.70 -16.73
N LEU A 101 6.34 13.63 -16.15
CA LEU A 101 6.79 12.47 -16.90
C LEU A 101 5.62 11.72 -17.57
N ALA A 102 4.44 11.67 -16.94
CA ALA A 102 3.24 11.13 -17.58
C ALA A 102 2.88 11.93 -18.83
N PHE A 103 2.91 13.26 -18.78
CA PHE A 103 2.69 14.09 -19.96
C PHE A 103 3.76 13.90 -21.04
N VAL A 104 5.03 13.80 -20.66
CA VAL A 104 6.13 13.49 -21.62
C VAL A 104 5.90 12.14 -22.29
N ASN A 105 5.51 11.13 -21.53
CA ASN A 105 5.16 9.80 -22.06
C ASN A 105 4.02 9.88 -23.08
N GLU A 106 3.00 10.70 -22.85
CA GLU A 106 1.91 10.91 -23.81
C GLU A 106 2.34 11.70 -25.05
N LEU A 107 3.22 12.69 -24.90
CA LEU A 107 3.75 13.44 -26.05
C LEU A 107 4.60 12.57 -26.99
N ALA A 108 5.30 11.58 -26.44
CA ALA A 108 6.10 10.61 -27.18
C ALA A 108 5.26 9.55 -27.92
N ARG A 109 3.96 9.41 -27.62
CA ARG A 109 3.09 8.44 -28.30
C ARG A 109 2.85 8.83 -29.75
N GLN A 110 2.93 7.83 -30.62
CA GLN A 110 2.70 7.96 -32.07
C GLN A 110 1.34 7.36 -32.53
N ASP A 111 0.50 6.92 -31.60
CA ASP A 111 -0.72 6.14 -31.86
C ASP A 111 -1.99 6.98 -32.09
N GLY A 112 -1.83 8.20 -32.60
CA GLY A 112 -2.94 9.12 -32.86
C GLY A 112 -3.62 9.67 -31.59
N ARG A 113 -3.10 9.36 -30.40
CA ARG A 113 -3.52 9.92 -29.10
C ARG A 113 -4.99 9.65 -28.76
N ALA A 114 -5.50 8.47 -29.12
CA ALA A 114 -6.80 8.02 -28.63
C ALA A 114 -6.73 7.80 -27.10
N ARG A 115 -7.79 8.20 -26.38
CA ARG A 115 -7.95 8.04 -24.93
C ARG A 115 -6.84 8.69 -24.08
N LEU A 116 -6.37 9.89 -24.46
CA LEU A 116 -5.37 10.64 -23.68
C LEU A 116 -5.77 10.82 -22.22
N VAL A 117 -7.00 11.26 -21.97
CA VAL A 117 -7.50 11.52 -20.61
C VAL A 117 -7.47 10.24 -19.78
N ASP A 118 -7.93 9.10 -20.32
CA ASP A 118 -7.90 7.81 -19.64
C ASP A 118 -6.45 7.37 -19.35
N SER A 119 -5.53 7.58 -20.30
CA SER A 119 -4.11 7.21 -20.15
C SER A 119 -3.41 8.04 -19.08
N VAL A 120 -3.57 9.38 -19.12
CA VAL A 120 -2.98 10.28 -18.12
C VAL A 120 -3.58 10.05 -16.76
N SER A 121 -4.92 10.07 -16.65
CA SER A 121 -5.60 9.88 -15.35
C SER A 121 -5.29 8.52 -14.74
N GLY A 122 -5.28 7.45 -15.55
CA GLY A 122 -4.90 6.11 -15.12
C GLY A 122 -3.44 6.04 -14.66
N THR A 123 -2.51 6.65 -15.41
CA THR A 123 -1.08 6.68 -15.03
C THR A 123 -0.85 7.46 -13.75
N VAL A 124 -1.44 8.66 -13.62
CA VAL A 124 -1.30 9.50 -12.42
C VAL A 124 -1.93 8.82 -11.21
N ALA A 125 -3.10 8.19 -11.34
CA ALA A 125 -3.69 7.40 -10.26
C ALA A 125 -2.76 6.26 -9.83
N GLY A 126 -2.13 5.57 -10.79
CA GLY A 126 -1.13 4.53 -10.51
C GLY A 126 0.09 5.06 -9.77
N VAL A 127 0.60 6.24 -10.14
CA VAL A 127 1.70 6.92 -9.44
C VAL A 127 1.34 7.19 -7.99
N LEU A 128 0.15 7.73 -7.72
CA LEU A 128 -0.30 8.04 -6.35
C LEU A 128 -0.42 6.77 -5.50
N VAL A 129 -0.97 5.70 -6.09
CA VAL A 129 -1.07 4.40 -5.43
C VAL A 129 0.31 3.81 -5.14
N ALA A 130 1.22 3.83 -6.11
CA ALA A 130 2.57 3.30 -5.94
C ALA A 130 3.37 4.12 -4.92
N ALA A 131 3.23 5.45 -4.92
CA ALA A 131 3.89 6.35 -3.98
C ALA A 131 3.39 6.16 -2.53
N ALA A 132 2.16 5.67 -2.33
CA ALA A 132 1.63 5.36 -1.00
C ALA A 132 2.46 4.30 -0.26
N SER A 133 3.20 3.42 -0.97
CA SER A 133 4.07 2.43 -0.34
C SER A 133 5.23 3.07 0.43
N ALA A 134 5.66 4.29 0.05
CA ALA A 134 6.66 5.06 0.78
C ALA A 134 6.21 5.42 2.21
N GLY A 135 4.90 5.38 2.48
CA GLY A 135 4.35 5.55 3.82
C GLY A 135 4.81 4.47 4.81
N TRP A 136 5.12 3.24 4.35
CA TRP A 136 5.69 2.22 5.23
C TRP A 136 7.07 2.61 5.77
N VAL A 137 7.93 3.16 4.91
CA VAL A 137 9.25 3.65 5.32
C VAL A 137 9.11 4.85 6.24
N ALA A 138 8.19 5.77 5.93
CA ALA A 138 7.92 6.92 6.79
C ALA A 138 7.37 6.50 8.17
N ALA A 139 6.54 5.47 8.22
CA ALA A 139 6.01 4.90 9.46
C ALA A 139 7.12 4.25 10.30
N GLU A 140 8.00 3.44 9.68
CA GLU A 140 9.11 2.79 10.38
C GLU A 140 10.05 3.80 11.06
N ARG A 141 10.25 4.97 10.42
CA ARG A 141 11.10 6.05 10.95
C ARG A 141 10.40 6.96 11.95
N SER A 142 9.10 6.77 12.17
CA SER A 142 8.33 7.54 13.14
C SER A 142 8.55 7.04 14.57
N PRO A 143 8.21 7.82 15.61
CA PRO A 143 8.19 7.31 16.98
C PRO A 143 7.35 6.05 17.09
N SER A 144 7.85 5.02 17.78
CA SER A 144 7.24 3.68 17.83
C SER A 144 7.04 3.04 16.45
N GLY A 145 7.93 3.30 15.49
CA GLY A 145 7.79 2.90 14.09
C GLY A 145 7.55 1.42 13.86
N THR A 146 8.34 0.55 14.51
CA THR A 146 8.12 -0.91 14.43
C THR A 146 6.73 -1.29 14.95
N ALA A 147 6.25 -0.64 16.01
CA ALA A 147 4.93 -0.92 16.55
C ALA A 147 3.78 -0.46 15.65
N LEU A 148 3.95 0.69 14.99
CA LEU A 148 3.04 1.19 13.96
C LEU A 148 2.93 0.21 12.80
N VAL A 149 4.08 -0.20 12.26
CA VAL A 149 4.15 -1.06 11.07
C VAL A 149 3.60 -2.45 11.37
N VAL A 150 4.00 -3.07 12.49
CA VAL A 150 3.50 -4.39 12.89
C VAL A 150 2.00 -4.36 13.20
N SER A 151 1.52 -3.38 13.96
CA SER A 151 0.08 -3.29 14.29
C SER A 151 -0.78 -3.07 13.04
N GLY A 152 -0.32 -2.19 12.12
CA GLY A 152 -0.99 -1.96 10.85
C GLY A 152 -0.97 -3.19 9.93
N ALA A 153 0.16 -3.90 9.87
CA ALA A 153 0.31 -5.14 9.11
C ALA A 153 -0.61 -6.25 9.63
N VAL A 154 -0.67 -6.45 10.95
CA VAL A 154 -1.55 -7.45 11.59
C VAL A 154 -3.01 -7.10 11.33
N ALA A 155 -3.40 -5.84 11.53
CA ALA A 155 -4.75 -5.36 11.21
C ALA A 155 -5.14 -5.64 9.75
N LEU A 156 -4.25 -5.31 8.82
CA LEU A 156 -4.48 -5.51 7.38
C LEU A 156 -4.58 -6.99 7.01
N ALA A 157 -3.75 -7.84 7.61
CA ALA A 157 -3.77 -9.28 7.38
C ALA A 157 -5.10 -9.91 7.83
N PHE A 158 -5.58 -9.55 9.03
CA PHE A 158 -6.86 -10.02 9.54
C PHE A 158 -8.04 -9.46 8.73
N ALA A 159 -8.02 -8.18 8.38
CA ALA A 159 -9.03 -7.58 7.52
C ALA A 159 -9.13 -8.35 6.19
N SER A 160 -7.98 -8.62 5.57
CA SER A 160 -7.91 -9.35 4.29
C SER A 160 -8.45 -10.77 4.43
N ALA A 161 -8.01 -11.52 5.44
CA ALA A 161 -8.45 -12.89 5.68
C ALA A 161 -9.96 -13.00 5.95
N VAL A 162 -10.52 -12.06 6.72
CA VAL A 162 -11.94 -12.06 7.08
C VAL A 162 -12.84 -11.54 5.96
N SER A 163 -12.32 -10.70 5.06
CA SER A 163 -13.11 -10.14 3.94
C SER A 163 -13.69 -11.18 2.98
N VAL A 164 -13.15 -12.40 2.96
CA VAL A 164 -13.62 -13.48 2.07
C VAL A 164 -14.56 -14.47 2.75
N VAL A 165 -14.88 -14.27 4.03
CA VAL A 165 -15.86 -15.11 4.73
C VAL A 165 -17.23 -14.87 4.09
N PRO A 166 -17.96 -15.93 3.68
CA PRO A 166 -19.24 -15.81 3.00
C PRO A 166 -20.33 -15.39 3.99
N LEU A 167 -20.39 -14.09 4.27
CA LEU A 167 -21.41 -13.45 5.10
C LEU A 167 -22.45 -12.75 4.23
N HIS A 168 -23.62 -12.50 4.81
CA HIS A 168 -24.62 -11.65 4.17
C HIS A 168 -24.02 -10.26 3.89
N SER A 169 -24.34 -9.66 2.73
CA SER A 169 -23.65 -8.48 2.19
C SER A 169 -23.63 -7.28 3.14
N TRP A 170 -24.64 -7.15 4.00
CA TRP A 170 -24.72 -6.08 4.99
C TRP A 170 -23.76 -6.25 6.19
N HIS A 171 -23.44 -7.50 6.55
CA HIS A 171 -22.61 -7.79 7.72
C HIS A 171 -21.13 -7.93 7.38
N ALA A 172 -20.79 -8.29 6.14
CA ALA A 172 -19.41 -8.52 5.72
C ALA A 172 -18.48 -7.32 6.04
N PRO A 173 -18.82 -6.06 5.70
CA PRO A 173 -17.96 -4.91 6.02
C PRO A 173 -17.76 -4.73 7.53
N ALA A 174 -18.83 -4.87 8.32
CA ALA A 174 -18.78 -4.69 9.76
C ALA A 174 -17.89 -5.74 10.44
N VAL A 175 -17.95 -6.99 9.99
CA VAL A 175 -17.12 -8.08 10.52
C VAL A 175 -15.66 -7.92 10.11
N THR A 176 -15.39 -7.53 8.86
CA THR A 176 -14.03 -7.20 8.40
C THR A 176 -13.41 -6.06 9.23
N ILE A 177 -14.17 -4.98 9.44
CA ILE A 177 -13.72 -3.84 10.24
C ILE A 177 -13.51 -4.27 11.70
N GLY A 178 -14.45 -4.98 12.29
CA GLY A 178 -14.35 -5.46 13.67
C GLY A 178 -13.13 -6.35 13.89
N ALA A 179 -12.89 -7.30 12.99
CA ALA A 179 -11.71 -8.17 13.04
C ALA A 179 -10.40 -7.38 12.94
N ALA A 180 -10.34 -6.38 12.06
CA ALA A 180 -9.18 -5.52 11.90
C ALA A 180 -8.90 -4.67 13.15
N VAL A 181 -9.96 -4.11 13.77
CA VAL A 181 -9.88 -3.34 15.02
C VAL A 181 -9.37 -4.21 16.16
N LEU A 182 -9.92 -5.41 16.32
CA LEU A 182 -9.49 -6.34 17.37
C LEU A 182 -8.04 -6.80 17.16
N ALA A 183 -7.65 -7.10 15.93
CA ALA A 183 -6.29 -7.54 15.61
C ALA A 183 -5.27 -6.41 15.78
N GLY A 184 -5.55 -5.21 15.24
CA GLY A 184 -4.69 -4.04 15.39
C GLY A 184 -4.59 -3.58 16.85
N GLY A 185 -5.71 -3.54 17.57
CA GLY A 185 -5.74 -3.24 19.00
C GLY A 185 -4.97 -4.26 19.83
N GLY A 186 -5.16 -5.55 19.57
CA GLY A 186 -4.42 -6.63 20.23
C GLY A 186 -2.91 -6.55 19.99
N ALA A 187 -2.49 -6.33 18.74
CA ALA A 187 -1.08 -6.12 18.40
C ALA A 187 -0.50 -4.89 19.09
N GLY A 188 -1.24 -3.77 19.08
CA GLY A 188 -0.82 -2.54 19.73
C GLY A 188 -0.75 -2.66 21.26
N ALA A 189 -1.62 -3.45 21.88
CA ALA A 189 -1.58 -3.74 23.32
C ALA A 189 -0.42 -4.67 23.71
N ALA A 190 -0.05 -5.60 22.83
CA ALA A 190 1.11 -6.47 23.04
C ALA A 190 2.44 -5.70 22.99
N MET A 191 2.47 -4.56 22.30
CA MET A 191 3.62 -3.67 22.21
C MET A 191 3.52 -2.62 23.33
N GLN A 192 4.23 -2.87 24.43
CA GLN A 192 4.04 -2.26 25.76
C GLN A 192 3.93 -0.72 25.80
N GLU A 193 4.42 -0.01 24.79
CA GLU A 193 4.43 1.46 24.73
C GLU A 193 3.49 2.07 23.68
N PHE A 194 2.80 1.26 22.87
CA PHE A 194 2.01 1.74 21.74
C PHE A 194 0.53 1.94 22.08
N GLY A 195 -0.03 0.98 22.81
CA GLY A 195 -1.37 1.07 23.40
C GLY A 195 -2.52 0.63 22.49
N LEU A 196 -3.60 0.21 23.15
CA LEU A 196 -4.80 -0.38 22.52
C LEU A 196 -5.50 0.61 21.57
N VAL A 197 -5.57 1.89 21.94
CA VAL A 197 -6.30 2.91 21.17
C VAL A 197 -5.65 3.16 19.82
N VAL A 198 -4.32 3.34 19.78
CA VAL A 198 -3.60 3.58 18.53
C VAL A 198 -3.68 2.36 17.63
N GLY A 199 -3.44 1.16 18.17
CA GLY A 199 -3.62 -0.11 17.44
C GLY A 199 -5.05 -0.30 16.90
N GLY A 200 -6.06 0.03 17.70
CA GLY A 200 -7.47 -0.05 17.30
C GLY A 200 -7.83 0.93 16.18
N THR A 201 -7.28 2.16 16.20
CA THR A 201 -7.49 3.13 15.12
C THR A 201 -6.82 2.72 13.81
N LEU A 202 -5.63 2.12 13.86
CA LEU A 202 -5.02 1.47 12.69
C LEU A 202 -5.91 0.35 12.17
N GLY A 203 -6.41 -0.49 13.09
CA GLY A 203 -7.36 -1.55 12.78
C GLY A 203 -8.60 -1.05 12.05
N LEU A 204 -9.21 0.03 12.53
CA LEU A 204 -10.35 0.66 11.88
C LEU A 204 -10.01 1.13 10.46
N ALA A 205 -8.88 1.83 10.30
CA ALA A 205 -8.43 2.34 9.00
C ALA A 205 -8.19 1.21 7.99
N MET A 206 -7.51 0.13 8.41
CA MET A 206 -7.24 -1.04 7.55
C MET A 206 -8.51 -1.82 7.22
N GLY A 207 -9.40 -1.99 8.19
CA GLY A 207 -10.69 -2.65 8.01
C GLY A 207 -11.57 -1.93 6.98
N VAL A 208 -11.66 -0.59 7.10
CA VAL A 208 -12.40 0.24 6.15
C VAL A 208 -11.78 0.18 4.75
N LEU A 209 -10.45 0.27 4.66
CA LEU A 209 -9.73 0.13 3.38
C LEU A 209 -10.06 -1.20 2.69
N VAL A 210 -9.91 -2.32 3.40
CA VAL A 210 -10.15 -3.65 2.83
C VAL A 210 -11.61 -3.85 2.46
N ALA A 211 -12.55 -3.45 3.32
CA ALA A 211 -13.98 -3.56 3.03
C ALA A 211 -14.36 -2.74 1.77
N ALA A 212 -13.84 -1.52 1.63
CA ALA A 212 -14.07 -0.68 0.46
C ALA A 212 -13.46 -1.28 -0.81
N LEU A 213 -12.23 -1.79 -0.74
CA LEU A 213 -11.56 -2.43 -1.88
C LEU A 213 -12.27 -3.73 -2.29
N HIS A 214 -12.73 -4.54 -1.34
CA HIS A 214 -13.50 -5.75 -1.63
C HIS A 214 -14.78 -5.40 -2.38
N ALA A 215 -15.56 -4.44 -1.87
CA ALA A 215 -16.79 -3.96 -2.51
C ALA A 215 -16.55 -3.35 -3.91
N LEU A 216 -15.39 -2.71 -4.13
CA LEU A 216 -14.99 -2.18 -5.42
C LEU A 216 -14.64 -3.30 -6.41
N PHE A 217 -13.84 -4.27 -5.98
CA PHE A 217 -13.34 -5.35 -6.84
C PHE A 217 -14.42 -6.38 -7.21
N ASP A 218 -15.41 -6.59 -6.35
CA ASP A 218 -16.55 -7.46 -6.66
C ASP A 218 -17.34 -6.97 -7.89
N ARG A 219 -17.24 -5.68 -8.22
CA ARG A 219 -17.91 -5.08 -9.39
C ARG A 219 -17.09 -5.13 -10.68
N LEU A 220 -15.84 -5.62 -10.64
CA LEU A 220 -14.95 -5.61 -11.79
C LEU A 220 -14.84 -6.99 -12.46
N PRO A 221 -15.53 -7.24 -13.59
CA PRO A 221 -15.38 -8.47 -14.38
C PRO A 221 -13.99 -8.64 -15.02
N ALA A 222 -13.14 -7.59 -14.98
CA ALA A 222 -11.80 -7.53 -15.56
C ALA A 222 -10.75 -8.41 -14.87
N LEU A 223 -11.07 -9.07 -13.76
CA LEU A 223 -10.16 -9.90 -12.95
C LEU A 223 -9.70 -11.22 -13.62
N ARG A 224 -9.98 -11.43 -14.91
CA ARG A 224 -9.62 -12.66 -15.64
C ARG A 224 -8.14 -12.74 -16.04
N ARG A 225 -7.40 -11.61 -16.12
CA ARG A 225 -5.98 -11.60 -16.50
C ARG A 225 -5.07 -11.73 -15.26
N ARG A 226 -4.09 -12.64 -15.31
CA ARG A 226 -3.17 -12.95 -14.18
C ARG A 226 -2.39 -11.73 -13.67
N ALA A 227 -1.96 -10.84 -14.55
CA ALA A 227 -1.22 -9.63 -14.18
C ALA A 227 -2.09 -8.58 -13.46
N ALA A 228 -3.36 -8.44 -13.87
CA ALA A 228 -4.33 -7.58 -13.19
C ALA A 228 -4.64 -8.09 -11.76
N ALA A 229 -4.60 -9.43 -11.57
CA ALA A 229 -4.80 -10.02 -10.25
C ALA A 229 -3.66 -9.71 -9.26
N LEU A 230 -2.43 -9.50 -9.74
CA LEU A 230 -1.29 -9.18 -8.89
C LEU A 230 -1.41 -7.77 -8.29
N THR A 231 -1.82 -6.78 -9.09
CA THR A 231 -2.07 -5.42 -8.57
C THR A 231 -3.18 -5.41 -7.53
N VAL A 232 -4.25 -6.18 -7.73
CA VAL A 232 -5.38 -6.28 -6.78
C VAL A 232 -4.92 -6.83 -5.42
N VAL A 233 -3.97 -7.76 -5.42
CA VAL A 233 -3.37 -8.34 -4.20
C VAL A 233 -2.49 -7.32 -3.48
N VAL A 234 -1.71 -6.54 -4.23
CA VAL A 234 -0.72 -5.59 -3.70
C VAL A 234 -1.36 -4.27 -3.27
N LEU A 235 -2.49 -3.89 -3.89
CA LEU A 235 -3.12 -2.58 -3.70
C LEU A 235 -3.43 -2.24 -2.23
N PRO A 236 -4.06 -3.14 -1.43
CA PRO A 236 -4.35 -2.84 -0.03
C PRO A 236 -3.06 -2.59 0.78
N VAL A 237 -2.01 -3.35 0.50
CA VAL A 237 -0.71 -3.25 1.19
C VAL A 237 0.05 -1.99 0.77
N ALA A 238 -0.01 -1.59 -0.50
CA ALA A 238 0.62 -0.34 -0.93
C ALA A 238 -0.07 0.89 -0.28
N LEU A 239 -1.40 0.92 -0.29
CA LEU A 239 -2.19 2.04 0.26
C LEU A 239 -2.10 2.15 1.77
N SER A 240 -2.01 1.03 2.49
CA SER A 240 -1.94 1.02 3.94
C SER A 240 -0.70 1.73 4.48
N GLY A 241 0.42 1.77 3.75
CA GLY A 241 1.63 2.47 4.18
C GLY A 241 1.35 3.93 4.56
N LEU A 242 0.58 4.64 3.73
CA LEU A 242 0.18 6.02 4.01
C LEU A 242 -0.74 6.12 5.25
N LEU A 243 -1.69 5.19 5.40
CA LEU A 243 -2.60 5.16 6.55
C LEU A 243 -1.83 4.94 7.86
N VAL A 244 -0.87 4.02 7.87
CA VAL A 244 -0.03 3.75 9.05
C VAL A 244 0.76 5.00 9.43
N TYR A 245 1.40 5.66 8.46
CA TYR A 245 2.14 6.91 8.72
C TYR A 245 1.24 8.03 9.24
N VAL A 246 0.07 8.24 8.63
CA VAL A 246 -0.86 9.32 9.04
C VAL A 246 -1.35 9.08 10.47
N VAL A 247 -1.76 7.86 10.80
CA VAL A 247 -2.21 7.52 12.17
C VAL A 247 -1.07 7.70 13.16
N GLY A 248 0.13 7.22 12.84
CA GLY A 248 1.33 7.43 13.65
C GLY A 248 1.60 8.90 13.90
N ARG A 249 1.60 9.73 12.85
CA ARG A 249 1.88 11.16 12.96
C ARG A 249 0.86 11.95 13.78
N VAL A 250 -0.41 11.52 13.78
CA VAL A 250 -1.50 12.20 14.49
C VAL A 250 -1.59 11.77 15.95
N LEU A 251 -1.42 10.47 16.23
CA LEU A 251 -1.67 9.88 17.55
C LEU A 251 -0.40 9.63 18.37
N VAL A 252 0.75 9.45 17.71
CA VAL A 252 2.04 9.20 18.35
C VAL A 252 2.90 10.44 18.13
N ARG A 253 3.04 11.26 19.18
CA ARG A 253 3.78 12.53 19.13
C ARG A 253 5.21 12.36 19.61
#